data_AF-A0A183A635-F1
#
_entry.id   AF-A0A183A635-F1
#
_cell.length_a   1.000
_cell.length_b   1.000
_cell.length_c   1.000
_cell.angle_alpha   90.00
_cell.angle_beta   90.00
_cell.angle_gamma   90.00
#
_symmetry.space_group_name_H-M   'P 1'
#
loop_
_entity.id
_entity.type
_entity.pdbx_description
1 polymer ?
#
loop_
_entity_poly.entity_id
_entity_poly.type
_entity_poly.pdbx_seq_one_letter_code
_entity_poly.pdbx_strand_id
1 'polypeptide(L)'
;MEQLAERCCWVHVEIPGQGGGEPDLPSNYEFPTMQQLAKAMGEICDNLNLQHVIVLGEGAGANILARLAMLREELVLGAVLIHCTLTSAGAVENIRDRVNDTQEDLRMKPSVTTFRKSLQNEINPRNLNKYIMSFMTCPVLLLTGSLSAHNKSAQQLFKALRKSAENEPDRLKRIELIQFDDVANVLRGRPERMSDCLQYFIQGLGLGGGIVNRRMSNTIPPPGRARSYSMEEYDQPKGVALCVFDKNRKYSTAFDEGDDETSEV
;
A
#
# COMPACT_ATOMS: atom_id res chain seq x y z
N MET A 1 7.59 9.07 4.12
CA MET A 1 7.63 9.19 2.65
C MET A 1 8.93 9.76 2.13
N GLU A 2 9.50 10.83 2.70
CA GLU A 2 10.70 11.49 2.16
C GLU A 2 11.85 10.51 1.85
N GLN A 3 12.21 9.63 2.80
CA GLN A 3 13.23 8.59 2.61
C GLN A 3 12.90 7.56 1.51
N LEU A 4 11.62 7.31 1.25
CA LEU A 4 11.17 6.45 0.17
C LEU A 4 11.17 7.23 -1.16
N ALA A 5 10.77 8.49 -1.13
CA ALA A 5 10.71 9.36 -2.30
C ALA A 5 12.10 9.60 -2.90
N GLU A 6 13.15 9.71 -2.07
CA GLU A 6 14.54 9.84 -2.52
C GLU A 6 15.08 8.56 -3.19
N ARG A 7 14.48 7.39 -2.91
CA ARG A 7 14.93 6.09 -3.42
C ARG A 7 14.08 5.59 -4.59
N CYS A 8 12.97 6.25 -4.88
CA CYS A 8 12.01 5.83 -5.89
C CYS A 8 11.89 6.87 -7.00
N CYS A 9 11.80 6.40 -8.25
CA CYS A 9 11.34 7.22 -9.35
C CYS A 9 9.80 7.21 -9.38
N TRP A 10 9.19 8.39 -9.41
CA TRP A 10 7.74 8.55 -9.48
C TRP A 10 7.32 8.90 -10.89
N VAL A 11 6.55 8.01 -11.51
CA VAL A 11 5.93 8.26 -12.81
C VAL A 11 4.45 8.48 -12.58
N HIS A 12 4.03 9.74 -12.69
CA HIS A 12 2.63 10.11 -12.63
C HIS A 12 2.06 10.08 -14.05
N VAL A 13 0.98 9.32 -14.22
CA VAL A 13 0.29 9.25 -15.51
C VAL A 13 -1.08 9.91 -15.38
N GLU A 14 -1.29 10.93 -16.21
CA GLU A 14 -2.59 11.57 -16.35
C GLU A 14 -3.36 10.91 -17.50
N ILE A 15 -4.64 10.64 -17.26
CA ILE A 15 -5.53 10.11 -18.28
C ILE A 15 -5.95 11.27 -19.21
N PRO A 16 -6.06 11.06 -20.53
CA PRO A 16 -6.40 12.14 -21.46
C PRO A 16 -7.66 12.91 -21.04
N GLY A 17 -7.56 14.25 -20.96
CA GLY A 17 -8.66 15.13 -20.58
C GLY A 17 -8.96 15.14 -19.07
N GLN A 18 -8.05 14.63 -18.23
CA GLN A 18 -8.20 14.62 -16.77
C GLN A 18 -7.09 15.43 -16.07
N GLY A 19 -6.13 15.99 -16.81
CA GLY A 19 -5.07 16.83 -16.30
C GLY A 19 -5.57 18.22 -15.86
N GLY A 20 -4.82 18.85 -14.96
CA GLY A 20 -5.16 20.18 -14.46
C GLY A 20 -5.07 21.26 -15.54
N GLY A 21 -6.21 21.80 -15.96
CA GLY A 21 -6.26 22.86 -16.97
C GLY A 21 -6.23 22.37 -18.43
N GLU A 22 -6.46 21.08 -18.66
CA GLU A 22 -6.63 20.55 -20.02
C GLU A 22 -7.92 21.06 -20.67
N PRO A 23 -7.91 21.32 -21.99
CA PRO A 23 -9.11 21.71 -22.73
C PRO A 23 -10.10 20.54 -22.81
N ASP A 24 -11.38 20.87 -22.98
CA ASP A 24 -12.41 19.86 -23.23
C ASP A 24 -12.04 19.01 -24.45
N LEU A 25 -12.19 17.69 -24.30
CA LEU A 25 -11.98 16.76 -25.39
C LEU A 25 -12.93 17.08 -26.55
N PRO A 26 -12.50 16.91 -27.82
CA PRO A 26 -13.37 17.13 -28.98
C PRO A 26 -14.68 16.34 -28.88
N SER A 27 -15.77 16.87 -29.42
CA SER A 27 -17.09 16.23 -29.38
C SER A 27 -17.15 14.89 -30.13
N ASN A 28 -16.22 14.65 -31.05
CA ASN A 28 -16.04 13.41 -31.79
C ASN A 28 -14.93 12.51 -31.22
N TYR A 29 -14.40 12.82 -30.04
CA TYR A 29 -13.36 12.01 -29.42
C TYR A 29 -13.96 10.73 -28.84
N GLU A 30 -13.48 9.59 -29.34
CA GLU A 30 -13.81 8.28 -28.78
C GLU A 30 -12.88 7.98 -27.60
N PHE A 31 -13.45 8.01 -26.38
CA PHE A 31 -12.66 7.80 -25.17
C PHE A 31 -12.23 6.33 -25.06
N PRO A 32 -10.93 6.06 -24.77
CA PRO A 32 -10.43 4.70 -24.72
C PRO A 32 -11.07 3.88 -23.60
N THR A 33 -11.27 2.59 -23.87
CA THR A 33 -11.74 1.63 -22.87
C THR A 33 -10.68 1.41 -21.78
N MET A 34 -11.10 0.95 -20.59
CA MET A 34 -10.17 0.62 -19.49
C MET A 34 -9.08 -0.39 -19.89
N GLN A 35 -9.37 -1.28 -20.85
CA GLN A 35 -8.40 -2.23 -21.39
C GLN A 35 -7.39 -1.57 -22.32
N GLN A 36 -7.83 -0.67 -23.19
CA GLN A 36 -6.93 0.10 -24.05
C GLN A 36 -6.03 1.01 -23.21
N LEU A 37 -6.59 1.65 -22.17
CA LEU A 37 -5.80 2.40 -21.19
C LEU A 37 -4.76 1.52 -20.50
N ALA A 38 -5.13 0.31 -20.06
CA ALA A 38 -4.16 -0.60 -19.45
C ALA A 38 -3.03 -1.02 -20.40
N LYS A 39 -3.32 -1.23 -21.69
CA LYS A 39 -2.29 -1.49 -22.71
C LYS A 39 -1.37 -0.28 -22.91
N ALA A 40 -1.94 0.91 -23.03
CA ALA A 40 -1.19 2.15 -23.15
C ALA A 40 -0.24 2.38 -21.96
N MET A 41 -0.66 2.04 -20.73
CA MET A 41 0.24 2.08 -19.56
C MET A 41 1.44 1.14 -19.71
N GLY A 42 1.24 -0.05 -20.30
CA GLY A 42 2.33 -0.98 -20.61
C GLY A 42 3.31 -0.41 -21.63
N GLU A 43 2.80 0.22 -22.68
CA GLU A 43 3.63 0.91 -23.70
C GLU A 43 4.41 2.09 -23.11
N ILE A 44 3.81 2.84 -22.18
CA ILE A 44 4.53 3.91 -21.44
C ILE A 44 5.71 3.32 -20.67
N CYS A 45 5.51 2.18 -20.00
CA CYS A 45 6.60 1.51 -19.28
C CYS A 45 7.72 1.05 -20.23
N ASP A 46 7.39 0.58 -21.44
CA ASP A 46 8.38 0.20 -22.45
C ASP A 46 9.16 1.38 -22.99
N ASN A 47 8.46 2.47 -23.32
CA ASN A 47 9.07 3.69 -23.84
C ASN A 47 10.00 4.36 -22.81
N LEU A 48 9.73 4.16 -21.52
CA LEU A 48 10.58 4.60 -20.41
C LEU A 48 11.64 3.55 -20.02
N ASN A 49 11.71 2.42 -20.73
CA ASN A 49 12.62 1.31 -20.46
C ASN A 49 12.57 0.82 -19.00
N LEU A 50 11.38 0.81 -18.40
CA LEU A 50 11.19 0.33 -17.02
C LEU A 50 11.21 -1.20 -17.00
N GLN A 51 12.09 -1.78 -16.19
CA GLN A 51 12.17 -3.24 -16.04
C GLN A 51 11.20 -3.76 -14.98
N HIS A 52 11.01 -3.00 -13.93
CA HIS A 52 10.19 -3.37 -12.78
C HIS A 52 9.45 -2.16 -12.23
N VAL A 53 8.16 -2.29 -11.97
CA VAL A 53 7.32 -1.22 -11.44
C VAL A 53 6.43 -1.72 -10.30
N ILE A 54 6.16 -0.83 -9.35
CA ILE A 54 5.09 -1.00 -8.37
C ILE A 54 3.96 -0.08 -8.80
N VAL A 55 2.77 -0.62 -8.98
CA VAL A 55 1.62 0.17 -9.45
C VAL A 55 0.81 0.67 -8.26
N LEU A 56 0.42 1.94 -8.29
CA LEU A 56 -0.40 2.59 -7.27
C LEU A 56 -1.60 3.24 -7.95
N GLY A 57 -2.82 2.82 -7.61
CA GLY A 57 -4.03 3.34 -8.22
C GLY A 57 -5.16 3.59 -7.23
N GLU A 58 -5.95 4.62 -7.49
CA GLU A 58 -7.18 4.93 -6.76
C GLU A 58 -8.41 4.71 -7.67
N GLY A 59 -9.46 4.08 -7.14
CA GLY A 59 -10.77 3.96 -7.80
C GLY A 59 -10.70 3.34 -9.19
N ALA A 60 -10.99 4.14 -10.22
CA ALA A 60 -10.92 3.71 -11.62
C ALA A 60 -9.48 3.43 -12.10
N GLY A 61 -8.50 4.19 -11.61
CA GLY A 61 -7.08 3.96 -11.88
C GLY A 61 -6.60 2.63 -11.31
N ALA A 62 -7.10 2.24 -10.13
CA ALA A 62 -6.84 0.93 -9.54
C ALA A 62 -7.32 -0.22 -10.45
N ASN A 63 -8.48 -0.08 -11.10
CA ASN A 63 -9.00 -1.07 -12.05
C ASN A 63 -8.13 -1.17 -13.32
N ILE A 64 -7.70 -0.03 -13.86
CA ILE A 64 -6.81 0.01 -15.04
C ILE A 64 -5.47 -0.65 -14.70
N LEU A 65 -4.86 -0.30 -13.56
CA LEU A 65 -3.58 -0.85 -13.13
C LEU A 65 -3.67 -2.33 -12.73
N ALA A 66 -4.79 -2.78 -12.16
CA ALA A 66 -5.03 -4.21 -11.94
C ALA A 66 -5.03 -4.99 -13.26
N ARG A 67 -5.60 -4.42 -14.33
CA ARG A 67 -5.53 -5.03 -15.68
C ARG A 67 -4.12 -5.02 -16.24
N LEU A 68 -3.36 -3.94 -16.05
CA LEU A 68 -1.94 -3.87 -16.44
C LEU A 68 -1.13 -4.98 -15.74
N ALA A 69 -1.34 -5.15 -14.43
CA ALA A 69 -0.65 -6.15 -13.63
C ALA A 69 -0.89 -7.59 -14.12
N MET A 70 -2.06 -7.86 -14.72
CA MET A 70 -2.34 -9.15 -15.37
C MET A 70 -1.76 -9.26 -16.77
N LEU A 71 -1.75 -8.15 -17.53
CA LEU A 71 -1.23 -8.16 -18.89
C LEU A 71 0.30 -8.34 -18.89
N ARG A 72 0.97 -7.80 -17.86
CA ARG A 72 2.44 -7.74 -17.76
C ARG A 72 2.92 -8.15 -16.37
N GLU A 73 2.73 -9.41 -16.03
CA GLU A 73 3.13 -9.95 -14.72
C GLU A 73 4.64 -9.81 -14.45
N GLU A 74 5.48 -9.91 -15.49
CA GLU A 74 6.94 -9.80 -15.37
C GLU A 74 7.40 -8.36 -15.02
N LEU A 75 6.62 -7.36 -15.42
CA LEU A 75 6.92 -5.95 -15.16
C LEU A 75 6.47 -5.53 -13.75
N VAL A 76 5.31 -6.00 -13.30
CA VAL A 76 4.66 -5.49 -12.09
C VAL A 76 5.06 -6.32 -10.87
N LEU A 77 5.91 -5.73 -10.03
CA LEU A 77 6.39 -6.36 -8.78
C LEU A 77 5.33 -6.39 -7.68
N GLY A 78 4.36 -5.47 -7.72
CA GLY A 78 3.29 -5.40 -6.74
C GLY A 78 2.28 -4.30 -7.08
N ALA A 79 1.07 -4.47 -6.59
CA ALA A 79 -0.04 -3.55 -6.84
C ALA A 79 -0.65 -3.03 -5.54
N VAL A 80 -0.68 -1.71 -5.40
CA VAL A 80 -1.37 -1.01 -4.30
C VAL A 80 -2.64 -0.39 -4.84
N LEU A 81 -3.79 -0.92 -4.41
CA LEU A 81 -5.10 -0.63 -4.97
C LEU A 81 -5.99 0.04 -3.90
N ILE A 82 -6.26 1.33 -4.09
CA ILE A 82 -7.00 2.18 -3.15
C ILE A 82 -8.43 2.34 -3.64
N HIS A 83 -9.42 2.06 -2.77
CA HIS A 83 -10.86 2.16 -3.09
C HIS A 83 -11.24 1.46 -4.42
N CYS A 84 -10.55 0.37 -4.74
CA CYS A 84 -10.66 -0.26 -6.04
C CYS A 84 -12.08 -0.76 -6.30
N THR A 85 -12.65 -0.34 -7.44
CA THR A 85 -13.96 -0.78 -7.91
C THR A 85 -13.81 -1.44 -9.26
N LEU A 86 -14.16 -2.74 -9.33
CA LEU A 86 -13.96 -3.51 -10.56
C LEU A 86 -15.06 -3.30 -11.61
N THR A 87 -16.18 -2.70 -11.21
CA THR A 87 -17.23 -2.34 -12.17
C THR A 87 -16.81 -1.07 -12.92
N SER A 88 -17.20 -0.97 -14.19
CA SER A 88 -17.03 0.21 -15.03
C SER A 88 -17.68 1.48 -14.44
N ALA A 89 -18.47 1.33 -13.37
CA ALA A 89 -19.15 2.41 -12.67
C ALA A 89 -18.24 3.24 -11.76
N GLY A 90 -16.96 2.87 -11.54
CA GLY A 90 -16.04 3.63 -10.69
C GLY A 90 -15.85 5.09 -11.15
N ALA A 91 -15.83 5.36 -12.46
CA ALA A 91 -15.83 6.72 -12.99
C ALA A 91 -17.12 7.48 -12.65
N VAL A 92 -18.27 6.79 -12.63
CA VAL A 92 -19.57 7.39 -12.35
C VAL A 92 -19.79 7.65 -10.86
N GLU A 93 -19.20 6.85 -9.97
CA GLU A 93 -19.22 7.13 -8.53
C GLU A 93 -18.33 8.32 -8.18
N ASN A 94 -17.13 8.44 -8.77
CA ASN A 94 -16.31 9.65 -8.63
C ASN A 94 -17.01 10.92 -9.16
N ILE A 95 -17.73 10.80 -10.28
CA ILE A 95 -18.56 11.88 -10.81
C ILE A 95 -19.72 12.18 -9.85
N ARG A 96 -20.37 11.16 -9.28
CA ARG A 96 -21.46 11.35 -8.30
C ARG A 96 -20.99 12.05 -7.03
N ASP A 97 -19.80 11.72 -6.55
CA ASP A 97 -19.21 12.36 -5.37
C ASP A 97 -18.83 13.82 -5.63
N ARG A 98 -18.38 14.17 -6.86
CA ARG A 98 -18.22 15.57 -7.27
C ARG A 98 -19.53 16.30 -7.53
N VAL A 99 -20.56 15.59 -7.98
CA VAL A 99 -21.89 16.14 -8.29
C VAL A 99 -22.70 16.41 -7.01
N ASN A 100 -22.50 15.66 -5.93
CA ASN A 100 -23.16 15.95 -4.66
C ASN A 100 -22.73 17.30 -4.04
N ASP A 101 -21.58 17.86 -4.46
CA ASP A 101 -21.11 19.20 -4.06
C ASP A 101 -21.66 20.33 -4.95
N THR A 102 -22.29 20.05 -6.11
CA THR A 102 -22.78 21.10 -7.04
C THR A 102 -24.20 20.84 -7.50
N GLN A 103 -25.10 21.77 -7.18
CA GLN A 103 -26.56 21.74 -7.37
C GLN A 103 -27.04 21.77 -8.86
N GLU A 104 -26.25 21.32 -9.83
CA GLU A 104 -26.56 21.36 -11.27
C GLU A 104 -27.06 19.99 -11.80
N ASP A 105 -28.25 19.60 -11.36
CA ASP A 105 -28.61 18.19 -11.22
C ASP A 105 -29.52 17.59 -12.33
N LEU A 106 -29.64 18.19 -13.53
CA LEU A 106 -30.64 17.73 -14.53
C LEU A 106 -30.14 17.54 -15.97
N ARG A 107 -29.00 18.11 -16.37
CA ARG A 107 -28.51 18.02 -17.77
C ARG A 107 -27.57 16.86 -18.04
N MET A 108 -26.85 16.34 -17.03
CA MET A 108 -25.84 15.30 -17.21
C MET A 108 -26.34 13.85 -17.05
N LYS A 109 -27.56 13.66 -16.52
CA LYS A 109 -28.18 12.33 -16.36
C LYS A 109 -28.26 11.51 -17.67
N PRO A 110 -28.65 12.06 -18.83
CA PRO A 110 -28.70 11.29 -20.09
C PRO A 110 -27.31 10.90 -20.62
N SER A 111 -26.29 11.75 -20.47
CA SER A 111 -24.93 11.44 -20.91
C SER A 111 -24.26 10.37 -20.03
N VAL A 112 -24.43 10.48 -18.71
CA VAL A 112 -23.92 9.48 -17.75
C VAL A 112 -24.62 8.13 -17.93
N THR A 113 -25.92 8.12 -18.24
CA THR A 113 -26.66 6.87 -18.50
C THR A 113 -26.32 6.24 -19.84
N THR A 114 -26.07 7.03 -20.87
CA THR A 114 -25.58 6.55 -22.18
C THR A 114 -24.18 5.94 -22.02
N PHE A 115 -23.28 6.60 -21.30
CA PHE A 115 -21.95 6.08 -20.97
C PHE A 115 -22.02 4.79 -20.12
N ARG A 116 -22.93 4.72 -19.13
CA ARG A 116 -23.20 3.49 -18.37
C ARG A 116 -23.65 2.33 -19.25
N LYS A 117 -24.49 2.59 -20.27
CA LYS A 117 -24.96 1.55 -21.19
C LYS A 117 -23.86 1.08 -22.13
N SER A 118 -23.04 1.98 -22.67
CA SER A 118 -21.89 1.59 -23.50
C SER A 118 -20.88 0.75 -22.70
N LEU A 119 -20.56 1.16 -21.46
CA LEU A 119 -19.65 0.40 -20.58
C LEU A 119 -20.21 -0.93 -20.07
N GLN A 120 -21.53 -1.11 -20.05
CA GLN A 120 -22.19 -2.36 -19.65
C GLN A 120 -22.26 -3.36 -20.81
N ASN A 121 -22.22 -2.90 -22.05
CA ASN A 121 -22.44 -3.74 -23.24
C ASN A 121 -21.18 -4.46 -23.73
N GLU A 122 -19.98 -3.96 -23.43
CA GLU A 122 -18.76 -4.53 -24.02
C GLU A 122 -18.19 -5.73 -23.26
N ILE A 123 -18.42 -5.86 -21.95
CA ILE A 123 -17.85 -6.96 -21.15
C ILE A 123 -18.76 -7.28 -19.96
N ASN A 124 -19.07 -8.56 -19.71
CA ASN A 124 -19.76 -8.98 -18.49
C ASN A 124 -18.90 -8.67 -17.25
N PRO A 125 -19.27 -7.68 -16.42
CA PRO A 125 -18.43 -7.23 -15.31
C PRO A 125 -18.25 -8.34 -14.25
N ARG A 126 -19.19 -9.28 -14.13
CA ARG A 126 -19.06 -10.41 -13.19
C ARG A 126 -18.02 -11.43 -13.65
N ASN A 127 -17.89 -11.64 -14.97
CA ASN A 127 -16.89 -12.55 -15.53
C ASN A 127 -15.51 -11.90 -15.60
N LEU A 128 -15.47 -10.60 -15.88
CA LEU A 128 -14.24 -9.82 -15.84
C LEU A 128 -13.64 -9.80 -14.42
N ASN A 129 -14.46 -9.66 -13.38
CA ASN A 129 -13.99 -9.76 -12.00
C ASN A 129 -13.31 -11.11 -11.76
N LYS A 130 -13.95 -12.21 -12.14
CA LYS A 130 -13.37 -13.56 -12.01
C LYS A 130 -12.06 -13.69 -12.79
N TYR A 131 -11.98 -13.08 -13.98
CA TYR A 131 -10.77 -13.05 -14.80
C TYR A 131 -9.65 -12.24 -14.11
N ILE A 132 -9.93 -11.01 -13.68
CA ILE A 132 -8.96 -10.15 -12.97
C ILE A 132 -8.43 -10.81 -11.70
N MET A 133 -9.33 -11.45 -10.95
CA MET A 133 -8.99 -12.12 -9.71
C MET A 133 -8.20 -13.42 -9.92
N SER A 134 -8.41 -14.12 -11.05
CA SER A 134 -7.73 -15.38 -11.32
C SER A 134 -6.25 -15.19 -11.66
N PHE A 135 -5.90 -14.13 -12.38
CA PHE A 135 -4.58 -13.98 -13.01
C PHE A 135 -3.66 -12.95 -12.34
N MET A 136 -4.08 -12.22 -11.29
CA MET A 136 -3.10 -11.42 -10.53
C MET A 136 -2.22 -12.34 -9.67
N THR A 137 -0.99 -12.56 -10.14
CA THR A 137 0.07 -13.35 -9.46
C THR A 137 0.98 -12.47 -8.59
N CYS A 138 1.04 -11.17 -8.87
CA CYS A 138 1.82 -10.21 -8.08
C CYS A 138 1.21 -9.99 -6.67
N PRO A 139 2.01 -9.60 -5.67
CA PRO A 139 1.53 -9.12 -4.39
C PRO A 139 0.56 -7.94 -4.52
N VAL A 140 -0.57 -8.00 -3.80
CA VAL A 140 -1.63 -6.99 -3.87
C VAL A 140 -1.95 -6.47 -2.47
N LEU A 141 -1.85 -5.15 -2.31
CA LEU A 141 -2.29 -4.43 -1.12
C LEU A 141 -3.54 -3.62 -1.43
N LEU A 142 -4.67 -3.99 -0.82
CA LEU A 142 -5.95 -3.29 -0.93
C LEU A 142 -6.12 -2.33 0.23
N LEU A 143 -6.44 -1.07 -0.06
CA LEU A 143 -6.60 -0.01 0.93
C LEU A 143 -8.01 0.59 0.79
N THR A 144 -8.77 0.62 1.88
CA THR A 144 -10.12 1.21 1.88
C THR A 144 -10.42 1.95 3.18
N GLY A 145 -11.26 2.98 3.10
CA GLY A 145 -11.83 3.63 4.27
C GLY A 145 -13.09 2.91 4.75
N SER A 146 -13.35 2.88 6.06
CA SER A 146 -14.57 2.27 6.63
C SER A 146 -15.85 2.97 6.15
N LEU A 147 -15.78 4.30 6.00
CA LEU A 147 -16.88 5.15 5.55
C LEU A 147 -16.88 5.34 4.01
N SER A 148 -15.99 4.67 3.28
CA SER A 148 -15.93 4.77 1.83
C SER A 148 -17.13 4.10 1.17
N ALA A 149 -17.70 4.73 0.13
CA ALA A 149 -18.71 4.12 -0.72
C ALA A 149 -18.20 2.81 -1.37
N HIS A 150 -16.89 2.75 -1.64
CA HIS A 150 -16.24 1.62 -2.29
C HIS A 150 -15.81 0.50 -1.33
N ASN A 151 -16.07 0.62 -0.02
CA ASN A 151 -15.64 -0.37 0.98
C ASN A 151 -16.21 -1.77 0.68
N LYS A 152 -17.51 -1.85 0.38
CA LYS A 152 -18.15 -3.13 0.03
C LYS A 152 -17.52 -3.76 -1.20
N SER A 153 -17.19 -2.95 -2.21
CA SER A 153 -16.53 -3.39 -3.44
C SER A 153 -15.11 -3.91 -3.17
N ALA A 154 -14.32 -3.20 -2.36
CA ALA A 154 -12.98 -3.61 -1.96
C ALA A 154 -12.99 -4.92 -1.14
N GLN A 155 -13.93 -5.07 -0.21
CA GLN A 155 -14.08 -6.32 0.55
C GLN A 155 -14.53 -7.50 -0.32
N GLN A 156 -15.41 -7.27 -1.30
CA GLN A 156 -15.79 -8.30 -2.28
C GLN A 156 -14.59 -8.72 -3.14
N LEU A 157 -13.78 -7.76 -3.57
CA LEU A 157 -12.53 -8.02 -4.30
C LEU A 157 -11.57 -8.88 -3.48
N PHE A 158 -11.31 -8.49 -2.23
CA PHE A 158 -10.43 -9.22 -1.33
C PHE A 158 -10.88 -10.67 -1.13
N LYS A 159 -12.17 -10.88 -0.84
CA LYS A 159 -12.74 -12.24 -0.67
C LYS A 159 -12.57 -13.08 -1.93
N ALA A 160 -12.77 -12.48 -3.10
CA ALA A 160 -12.67 -13.18 -4.36
C ALA A 160 -11.22 -13.49 -4.76
N LEU A 161 -10.27 -12.58 -4.49
CA LEU A 161 -8.83 -12.84 -4.67
C LEU A 161 -8.35 -13.98 -3.76
N ARG A 162 -8.72 -13.97 -2.48
CA ARG A 162 -8.37 -15.07 -1.56
C ARG A 162 -8.99 -16.40 -1.98
N LYS A 163 -10.24 -16.39 -2.44
CA LYS A 163 -10.91 -17.59 -2.97
C LYS A 163 -10.20 -18.13 -4.22
N SER A 164 -9.73 -17.26 -5.10
CA SER A 164 -8.94 -17.68 -6.27
C SER A 164 -7.59 -18.28 -5.89
N ALA A 165 -6.99 -17.84 -4.79
CA ALA A 165 -5.70 -18.30 -4.29
C ALA A 165 -5.83 -19.39 -3.21
N GLU A 166 -7.02 -19.98 -3.02
CA GLU A 166 -7.29 -20.95 -1.95
C GLU A 166 -6.39 -22.20 -2.06
N ASN A 167 -6.02 -22.59 -3.28
CA ASN A 167 -5.15 -23.73 -3.55
C ASN A 167 -3.65 -23.41 -3.43
N GLU A 168 -3.27 -22.13 -3.27
CA GLU A 168 -1.88 -21.69 -3.29
C GLU A 168 -1.55 -20.85 -2.04
N PRO A 169 -0.98 -21.48 -0.98
CA PRO A 169 -0.82 -20.83 0.32
C PRO A 169 0.16 -19.65 0.28
N ASP A 170 1.13 -19.66 -0.62
CA ASP A 170 2.11 -18.56 -0.74
C ASP A 170 1.53 -17.33 -1.44
N ARG A 171 0.63 -17.52 -2.39
CA ARG A 171 -0.12 -16.42 -3.02
C ARG A 171 -1.11 -15.81 -2.03
N LEU A 172 -1.72 -16.62 -1.17
CA LEU A 172 -2.65 -16.15 -0.14
C LEU A 172 -2.00 -15.18 0.87
N LYS A 173 -0.71 -15.36 1.17
CA LYS A 173 0.05 -14.47 2.06
C LYS A 173 0.36 -13.11 1.44
N ARG A 174 0.35 -13.02 0.11
CA ARG A 174 0.70 -11.80 -0.65
C ARG A 174 -0.50 -10.89 -0.92
N ILE A 175 -1.70 -11.28 -0.48
CA ILE A 175 -2.94 -10.52 -0.66
C ILE A 175 -3.35 -9.95 0.69
N GLU A 176 -3.26 -8.63 0.83
CA GLU A 176 -3.55 -7.92 2.07
C GLU A 176 -4.67 -6.89 1.87
N LEU A 177 -5.51 -6.70 2.89
CA LEU A 177 -6.54 -5.67 2.94
C LEU A 177 -6.38 -4.88 4.22
N ILE A 178 -6.19 -3.57 4.11
CA ILE A 178 -6.17 -2.65 5.24
C ILE A 178 -7.38 -1.72 5.12
N GLN A 179 -8.22 -1.76 6.14
CA GLN A 179 -9.36 -0.87 6.28
C GLN A 179 -9.03 0.20 7.33
N PHE A 180 -9.15 1.47 6.95
CA PHE A 180 -8.95 2.61 7.85
C PHE A 180 -10.26 3.02 8.50
N ASP A 181 -10.28 3.07 9.83
CA ASP A 181 -11.47 3.47 10.59
C ASP A 181 -11.77 4.97 10.46
N ASP A 182 -13.05 5.33 10.54
CA ASP A 182 -13.62 6.68 10.49
C ASP A 182 -13.18 7.56 9.32
N VAL A 183 -12.83 6.96 8.18
CA VAL A 183 -12.37 7.69 7.00
C VAL A 183 -13.11 7.22 5.76
N ALA A 184 -13.57 8.18 4.93
CA ALA A 184 -14.10 7.89 3.60
C ALA A 184 -12.95 7.81 2.58
N ASN A 185 -12.26 8.93 2.33
CA ASN A 185 -11.07 8.96 1.49
C ASN A 185 -9.79 8.86 2.32
N VAL A 186 -9.07 7.73 2.20
CA VAL A 186 -7.82 7.44 2.91
C VAL A 186 -6.71 8.45 2.61
N LEU A 187 -6.61 8.89 1.35
CA LEU A 187 -5.58 9.84 0.93
C LEU A 187 -5.74 11.21 1.58
N ARG A 188 -6.99 11.64 1.82
CA ARG A 188 -7.29 12.93 2.48
C ARG A 188 -7.36 12.80 4.00
N GLY A 189 -7.94 11.72 4.50
CA GLY A 189 -8.24 11.57 5.93
C GLY A 189 -7.06 11.13 6.78
N ARG A 190 -6.22 10.20 6.28
CA ARG A 190 -5.07 9.64 7.02
C ARG A 190 -3.87 9.37 6.11
N PRO A 191 -3.30 10.40 5.45
CA PRO A 191 -2.14 10.24 4.56
C PRO A 191 -0.90 9.69 5.27
N GLU A 192 -0.75 9.98 6.57
CA GLU A 192 0.36 9.49 7.38
C GLU A 192 0.33 7.96 7.54
N ARG A 193 -0.84 7.40 7.86
CA ARG A 193 -0.98 5.94 7.99
C ARG A 193 -0.89 5.25 6.63
N MET A 194 -1.43 5.89 5.59
CA MET A 194 -1.27 5.45 4.21
C MET A 194 0.20 5.30 3.82
N SER A 195 1.01 6.30 4.17
CA SER A 195 2.44 6.26 3.88
C SER A 195 3.18 5.13 4.59
N ASP A 196 2.79 4.82 5.83
CA ASP A 196 3.37 3.71 6.57
C ASP A 196 3.01 2.37 5.92
N CYS A 197 1.76 2.18 5.49
CA CYS A 197 1.32 0.99 4.77
C CYS A 197 2.09 0.79 3.45
N LEU A 198 2.26 1.87 2.67
CA LEU A 198 3.02 1.81 1.43
C LEU A 198 4.50 1.47 1.69
N GLN A 199 5.09 2.04 2.73
CA GLN A 199 6.47 1.73 3.12
C GLN A 199 6.62 0.25 3.50
N TYR A 200 5.73 -0.29 4.34
CA TYR A 200 5.78 -1.70 4.75
C TYR A 200 5.58 -2.65 3.58
N PHE A 201 4.72 -2.30 2.63
CA PHE A 201 4.53 -3.08 1.41
C PHE A 201 5.82 -3.18 0.59
N ILE A 202 6.47 -2.05 0.34
CA ILE A 202 7.73 -1.99 -0.43
C ILE A 202 8.87 -2.71 0.32
N GLN A 203 8.88 -2.64 1.65
CA GLN A 203 9.79 -3.43 2.48
C GLN A 203 9.51 -4.93 2.38
N GLY A 204 8.24 -5.33 2.36
CA GLY A 204 7.82 -6.73 2.16
C GLY A 204 8.21 -7.28 0.78
N LEU A 205 8.32 -6.43 -0.23
CA LEU A 205 8.88 -6.77 -1.55
C LEU A 205 10.42 -6.88 -1.57
N GLY A 206 11.09 -6.52 -0.48
CA GLY A 206 12.57 -6.53 -0.38
C GLY A 206 13.26 -5.28 -0.93
N LEU A 207 12.51 -4.27 -1.38
CA LEU A 207 13.06 -3.05 -2.01
C LEU A 207 13.34 -1.92 -1.00
N GLY A 208 12.80 -2.02 0.21
CA GLY A 208 12.86 -0.99 1.26
C GLY A 208 13.89 -1.24 2.38
N GLY A 209 14.88 -2.11 2.15
CA GLY A 209 15.92 -2.44 3.14
C GLY A 209 16.60 -1.20 3.72
N GLY A 210 16.57 -1.07 5.06
CA GLY A 210 17.21 0.04 5.79
C GLY A 210 16.39 1.32 5.92
N ILE A 211 15.16 1.40 5.41
CA ILE A 211 14.27 2.54 5.70
C ILE A 211 13.68 2.35 7.12
N VAL A 212 14.26 3.04 8.11
CA VAL A 212 13.81 2.95 9.50
C VAL A 212 12.53 3.77 9.67
N ASN A 213 11.41 3.11 9.99
CA ASN A 213 10.18 3.83 10.29
C ASN A 213 10.26 4.45 11.70
N ARG A 214 10.85 5.65 11.80
CA ARG A 214 11.04 6.37 13.08
C ARG A 214 9.73 6.74 13.79
N ARG A 215 8.58 6.64 13.11
CA ARG A 215 7.25 6.93 13.69
C ARG A 215 6.80 5.87 14.69
N MET A 216 7.20 4.61 14.52
CA MET A 216 6.95 3.57 15.53
C MET A 216 7.88 3.68 16.73
N SER A 217 8.92 4.51 16.66
CA SER A 217 9.87 4.77 17.76
C SER A 217 9.32 5.74 18.82
N ASN A 218 8.12 6.30 18.64
CA ASN A 218 7.51 7.19 19.62
C ASN A 218 6.78 6.47 20.77
N THR A 219 6.94 5.15 20.91
CA THR A 219 6.84 4.57 22.25
C THR A 219 8.06 5.07 23.01
N ILE A 220 7.87 6.06 23.89
CA ILE A 220 8.82 6.41 24.95
C ILE A 220 9.37 5.08 25.47
N PRO A 221 10.65 4.76 25.26
CA PRO A 221 11.22 3.56 25.84
C PRO A 221 11.00 3.70 27.35
N PRO A 222 10.51 2.65 28.05
CA PRO A 222 10.64 2.63 29.50
C PRO A 222 12.10 2.97 29.81
N PRO A 223 12.38 3.87 30.76
CA PRO A 223 13.75 4.24 31.08
C PRO A 223 14.53 2.95 31.36
N GLY A 224 15.50 2.62 30.48
CA GLY A 224 16.35 1.44 30.64
C GLY A 224 16.44 0.43 29.49
N ARG A 225 15.76 0.58 28.33
CA ARG A 225 16.04 -0.32 27.18
C ARG A 225 17.07 0.23 26.20
N ALA A 226 18.23 -0.43 26.24
CA ALA A 226 19.49 -0.12 25.61
C ALA A 226 19.45 0.02 24.08
N ARG A 227 20.34 0.87 23.57
CA ARG A 227 20.85 0.78 22.20
C ARG A 227 21.33 -0.66 21.94
N SER A 228 21.11 -1.17 20.73
CA SER A 228 21.81 -2.35 20.24
C SER A 228 23.31 -2.04 20.17
N TYR A 229 24.10 -2.75 20.98
CA TYR A 229 25.55 -2.65 21.02
C TYR A 229 26.15 -3.16 19.69
N SER A 230 27.24 -2.55 19.25
CA SER A 230 28.05 -3.00 18.12
C SER A 230 28.72 -4.35 18.44
N MET A 231 29.16 -5.06 17.40
CA MET A 231 29.82 -6.37 17.54
C MET A 231 31.08 -6.27 18.42
N GLU A 232 31.79 -5.15 18.33
CA GLU A 232 32.96 -4.80 19.16
C GLU A 232 32.60 -4.55 20.63
N GLU A 233 31.39 -4.06 20.91
CA GLU A 233 30.89 -3.83 22.27
C GLU A 233 30.32 -5.09 22.93
N TYR A 234 29.93 -6.10 22.13
CA TYR A 234 29.57 -7.43 22.66
C TYR A 234 30.79 -8.25 23.05
N ASP A 235 31.91 -8.05 22.36
CA ASP A 235 33.18 -8.74 22.64
C ASP A 235 33.91 -8.20 23.87
N GLN A 236 33.43 -7.11 24.48
CA GLN A 236 33.97 -6.63 25.75
C GLN A 236 33.48 -7.51 26.90
N PRO A 237 34.38 -8.07 27.73
CA PRO A 237 33.99 -8.90 28.85
C PRO A 237 33.17 -8.06 29.84
N LYS A 238 31.90 -8.42 30.02
CA LYS A 238 31.02 -7.80 31.02
C LYS A 238 31.30 -8.45 32.38
N GLY A 239 32.19 -7.82 33.16
CA GLY A 239 32.56 -8.26 34.50
C GLY A 239 33.02 -7.08 35.35
N VAL A 240 32.59 -7.08 36.61
CA VAL A 240 32.78 -6.09 37.69
C VAL A 240 34.07 -5.26 37.54
N ALA A 241 33.92 -3.92 37.43
CA ALA A 241 34.99 -2.96 37.18
C ALA A 241 36.04 -2.81 38.31
N LEU A 242 36.01 -3.66 39.34
CA LEU A 242 36.83 -3.54 40.55
C LEU A 242 37.35 -4.91 41.03
N CYS A 243 38.00 -5.67 40.14
CA CYS A 243 38.84 -6.78 40.58
C CYS A 243 40.25 -6.23 40.89
N VAL A 244 40.54 -5.96 42.16
CA VAL A 244 41.92 -5.70 42.61
C VAL A 244 42.67 -7.03 42.63
N PHE A 245 43.69 -7.14 41.79
CA PHE A 245 44.53 -8.32 41.69
C PHE A 245 45.54 -8.35 42.86
N ASP A 246 45.31 -9.21 43.85
CA ASP A 246 46.26 -9.46 44.93
C ASP A 246 47.28 -10.53 44.48
N LYS A 247 48.55 -10.14 44.33
CA LYS A 247 49.63 -11.01 43.83
C LYS A 247 49.97 -12.17 44.76
N ASN A 248 49.49 -12.17 46.00
CA ASN A 248 49.80 -13.19 47.00
C ASN A 248 48.71 -14.26 47.18
N ARG A 249 47.61 -14.21 46.41
CA ARG A 249 46.50 -15.18 46.51
C ARG A 249 46.15 -15.82 45.17
N LYS A 250 45.86 -17.12 45.18
CA LYS A 250 45.60 -17.93 43.97
C LYS A 250 44.23 -17.72 43.32
N TYR A 251 43.25 -17.08 43.99
CA TYR A 251 41.94 -16.75 43.42
C TYR A 251 41.39 -15.44 43.99
N SER A 252 40.68 -14.67 43.16
CA SER A 252 39.96 -13.45 43.53
C SER A 252 38.58 -13.78 44.10
N THR A 253 38.23 -13.20 45.24
CA THR A 253 36.88 -13.25 45.82
C THR A 253 36.17 -11.91 45.61
N ALA A 254 34.91 -11.94 45.19
CA ALA A 254 34.03 -10.78 45.30
C ALA A 254 33.59 -10.63 46.77
N PHE A 255 33.44 -9.41 47.25
CA PHE A 255 32.79 -9.17 48.54
C PHE A 255 31.30 -9.52 48.42
N ASP A 256 30.79 -10.28 49.38
CA ASP A 256 29.34 -10.46 49.56
C ASP A 256 28.78 -9.15 50.11
N GLU A 257 27.87 -8.52 49.38
CA GLU A 257 27.03 -7.45 49.93
C GLU A 257 26.10 -8.12 50.96
N GLY A 258 26.39 -7.91 52.25
CA GLY A 258 25.68 -8.54 53.35
C GLY A 258 24.18 -8.24 53.35
N ASP A 259 23.42 -9.27 53.71
CA ASP A 259 21.99 -9.23 54.00
C ASP A 259 21.67 -8.17 55.07
N ASP A 260 20.80 -7.21 54.72
CA ASP A 260 20.28 -6.20 55.62
C ASP A 260 19.07 -6.79 56.39
N GLU A 261 19.34 -7.61 57.41
CA GLU A 261 18.38 -7.94 58.48
C GLU A 261 18.81 -7.24 59.77
N THR A 262 18.13 -6.15 60.14
CA THR A 262 18.01 -5.75 61.55
C THR A 262 16.59 -5.25 61.85
N SER A 263 15.85 -6.08 62.58
CA SER A 263 14.64 -5.73 63.33
C SER A 263 15.00 -5.09 64.69
N GLU A 264 14.36 -3.97 64.99
CA GLU A 264 13.97 -3.39 66.30
C GLU A 264 14.85 -3.59 67.54
N VAL A 265 15.30 -2.46 68.13
CA VAL A 265 15.03 -2.05 69.53
C VAL A 265 14.77 -0.56 69.58
#